data_AF-A0A9D1FNN6-F1
#
_entry.id   AF-A0A9D1FNN6-F1
#
_cell.length_a   1.000
_cell.length_b   1.000
_cell.length_c   1.000
_cell.angle_alpha   90.00
_cell.angle_beta   90.00
_cell.angle_gamma   90.00
#
_symmetry.space_group_name_H-M   'P 1'
#
loop_
_entity.id
_entity.type
_entity.pdbx_description
1 polymer ?
#
loop_
_entity_poly.entity_id
_entity_poly.type
_entity_poly.pdbx_seq_one_letter_code
_entity_poly.pdbx_strand_id
1 'polypeptide(L)'
;MTEAKALICSIVGPGKGAEAVLAAVVERAAGLIADDGDLPVEWNAEQNIFRPMEQESGKKAGTLRKAASRAANKVCDALEQNREQMLRIIGTDPITRPYPQEIILYLAYYVKFRRPYFEFTLEQLNR
;
A
#
# COMPACT_ATOMS: atom_id res chain seq x y z
N MET A 1 -10.69 -12.77 5.64
CA MET A 1 -9.52 -12.46 4.80
C MET A 1 -9.61 -10.97 4.52
N THR A 2 -8.55 -10.18 4.76
CA THR A 2 -8.62 -8.72 4.59
C THR A 2 -8.53 -8.34 3.12
N GLU A 3 -8.99 -7.13 2.79
CA GLU A 3 -9.03 -6.64 1.41
C GLU A 3 -7.62 -6.45 0.84
N ALA A 4 -6.70 -5.90 1.64
CA ALA A 4 -5.30 -5.75 1.25
C ALA A 4 -4.64 -7.09 0.94
N LYS A 5 -4.94 -8.13 1.73
CA LYS A 5 -4.41 -9.47 1.50
C LYS A 5 -4.93 -10.05 0.18
N ALA A 6 -6.22 -9.91 -0.11
CA ALA A 6 -6.80 -10.37 -1.36
C ALA A 6 -6.17 -9.65 -2.57
N LEU A 7 -6.01 -8.33 -2.47
CA LEU A 7 -5.36 -7.52 -3.51
C LEU A 7 -3.91 -7.96 -3.75
N ILE A 8 -3.08 -8.03 -2.72
CA ILE A 8 -1.67 -8.41 -2.87
C ILE A 8 -1.54 -9.82 -3.43
N CYS A 9 -2.36 -10.77 -2.96
CA CYS A 9 -2.37 -12.13 -3.51
C CYS A 9 -2.76 -12.16 -5.00
N SER A 10 -3.61 -11.25 -5.46
CA SER A 10 -3.97 -11.15 -6.88
C SER A 10 -2.85 -10.59 -7.76
N ILE A 11 -1.85 -9.91 -7.18
CA ILE A 11 -0.74 -9.30 -7.92
C ILE A 11 0.47 -10.23 -7.94
N VAL A 12 0.89 -10.75 -6.78
CA VAL A 12 2.15 -11.52 -6.64
C VAL A 12 1.92 -13.00 -6.30
N GLY A 13 0.67 -13.47 -6.34
CA GLY A 13 0.28 -14.81 -5.93
C GLY A 13 0.19 -14.98 -4.40
N PRO A 14 -0.17 -16.19 -3.91
CA PRO A 14 -0.33 -16.46 -2.48
C PRO A 14 1.00 -16.29 -1.74
N GLY A 15 1.12 -15.23 -0.96
CA GLY A 15 2.32 -14.92 -0.19
C GLY A 15 2.34 -15.49 1.24
N LYS A 16 3.53 -15.74 1.78
CA LYS A 16 3.78 -16.06 3.20
C LYS A 16 4.90 -15.15 3.73
N GLY A 17 4.80 -14.71 4.98
CA GLY A 17 5.84 -13.88 5.58
C GLY A 17 5.77 -12.41 5.16
N ALA A 18 6.64 -11.96 4.24
CA ALA A 18 6.79 -10.54 3.90
C ALA A 18 5.53 -9.95 3.24
N GLU A 19 4.85 -10.69 2.36
CA GLU A 19 3.59 -10.26 1.75
C GLU A 19 2.46 -10.16 2.78
N ALA A 20 2.47 -10.99 3.82
CA ALA A 20 1.51 -10.89 4.92
C ALA A 20 1.77 -9.63 5.78
N VAL A 21 3.04 -9.27 5.97
CA VAL A 21 3.42 -8.01 6.63
C VAL A 21 2.97 -6.82 5.78
N LEU A 22 3.21 -6.85 4.47
CA LEU A 22 2.75 -5.80 3.56
C LEU A 22 1.22 -5.67 3.59
N ALA A 23 0.48 -6.78 3.57
CA ALA A 23 -0.98 -6.75 3.65
C ALA A 23 -1.47 -6.08 4.92
N ALA A 24 -0.87 -6.38 6.08
CA ALA A 24 -1.22 -5.73 7.34
C ALA A 24 -0.88 -4.23 7.34
N VAL A 25 0.27 -3.85 6.76
CA VAL A 25 0.68 -2.45 6.61
C VAL A 25 -0.30 -1.68 5.72
N VAL A 26 -0.66 -2.23 4.57
CA VAL A 26 -1.60 -1.62 3.61
C VAL A 26 -2.99 -1.50 4.21
N GLU A 27 -3.49 -2.52 4.90
CA GLU A 27 -4.80 -2.49 5.56
C GLU A 27 -4.85 -1.37 6.61
N ARG A 28 -3.78 -1.23 7.40
CA ARG A 28 -3.69 -0.18 8.41
C ARG A 28 -3.58 1.21 7.80
N ALA A 29 -2.78 1.35 6.74
CA ALA A 29 -2.68 2.59 5.99
C ALA A 29 -4.04 3.00 5.39
N ALA A 30 -4.77 2.05 4.82
CA ALA A 30 -6.12 2.28 4.29
C ALA A 30 -7.08 2.77 5.39
N GLY A 31 -7.02 2.19 6.59
CA GLY A 31 -7.84 2.64 7.73
C GLY A 31 -7.50 4.02 8.27
N LEU A 32 -6.34 4.59 7.92
CA LEU A 32 -5.88 5.90 8.39
C LEU A 32 -6.13 7.03 7.38
N ILE A 33 -6.32 6.71 6.09
CA ILE A 33 -6.71 7.70 5.09
C ILE A 33 -8.13 8.18 5.43
N ALA A 34 -8.38 9.50 5.43
CA ALA A 34 -9.70 10.08 5.67
C ALA A 34 -10.65 9.83 4.48
N ASP A 35 -11.97 9.98 4.65
CA ASP A 35 -12.95 9.60 3.62
C ASP A 35 -12.94 10.53 2.39
N ASP A 36 -12.44 11.75 2.54
CA ASP A 36 -12.09 12.67 1.46
C ASP A 36 -10.74 12.31 0.79
N GLY A 37 -10.01 11.35 1.36
CA GLY A 37 -8.75 10.85 0.88
C GLY A 37 -7.55 11.66 1.31
N ASP A 38 -7.70 12.57 2.27
CA ASP A 38 -6.55 13.19 2.90
C ASP A 38 -5.81 12.20 3.79
N LEU A 39 -4.49 12.29 3.75
CA LEU A 39 -3.66 11.65 4.77
C LEU A 39 -3.78 12.44 6.08
N PRO A 40 -3.64 11.78 7.24
CA PRO A 40 -3.55 12.46 8.52
C PRO A 40 -2.49 13.57 8.46
N VAL A 41 -2.79 14.74 9.03
CA VAL A 41 -1.89 15.91 9.06
C VAL A 41 -0.49 15.57 9.59
N GLU A 42 -0.40 14.61 10.52
CA GLU A 42 0.85 14.11 11.09
C GLU A 42 1.24 12.71 10.57
N TRP A 43 0.93 12.40 9.31
CA TRP A 43 1.21 11.09 8.73
C TRP A 43 2.71 10.75 8.83
N ASN A 44 3.00 9.71 9.58
CA ASN A 44 4.32 9.13 9.77
C ASN A 44 4.19 7.61 9.84
N ALA A 45 4.59 6.91 8.78
CA ALA A 45 4.49 5.45 8.71
C ALA A 45 5.18 4.74 9.90
N GLU A 46 6.25 5.29 10.47
CA GLU A 46 6.90 4.70 11.65
C GLU A 46 5.99 4.76 12.88
N GLN A 47 5.39 5.93 13.16
CA GLN A 47 4.55 6.15 14.34
C GLN A 47 3.14 5.57 14.17
N ASN A 48 2.52 5.76 13.00
CA ASN A 48 1.13 5.37 12.76
C ASN A 48 0.97 3.92 12.34
N ILE A 49 2.01 3.29 11.79
CA ILE A 49 1.95 1.91 11.30
C ILE A 49 2.92 0.98 12.05
N PHE A 50 4.22 1.21 11.92
CA PHE A 50 5.20 0.20 12.34
C PHE A 50 5.33 0.05 13.86
N ARG A 51 5.28 1.14 14.63
CA ARG A 51 5.28 1.08 16.10
C ARG A 51 4.05 0.36 16.68
N PRO A 52 2.81 0.67 16.26
CA PRO A 52 1.65 -0.10 16.69
C PRO A 52 1.77 -1.59 16.35
N MET A 53 2.23 -1.92 15.14
CA MET A 53 2.44 -3.31 14.74
C MET A 53 3.54 -4.01 15.55
N GLU A 54 4.57 -3.30 15.99
CA GLU A 54 5.60 -3.83 16.88
C GLU A 54 5.01 -4.20 18.25
N GLN A 55 4.16 -3.34 18.81
CA GLN A 55 3.47 -3.61 20.08
C GLN A 55 2.53 -4.82 19.98
N GLU A 56 1.82 -4.97 18.86
CA GLU A 56 0.85 -6.06 18.65
C GLU A 56 1.51 -7.41 18.33
N SER A 57 2.61 -7.41 17.58
CA SER A 57 3.24 -8.64 17.07
C SER A 57 4.50 -9.07 17.82
N GLY A 58 5.06 -8.20 18.68
CA GLY A 58 6.34 -8.39 19.34
C GLY A 58 7.56 -8.31 18.40
N LYS A 59 7.37 -7.99 17.12
CA LYS A 59 8.44 -7.86 16.12
C LYS A 59 8.88 -6.41 15.99
N LYS A 60 10.20 -6.16 16.01
CA LYS A 60 10.77 -4.82 15.87
C LYS A 60 10.24 -4.08 14.64
N ALA A 61 9.85 -2.81 14.80
CA ALA A 61 9.35 -1.95 13.72
C ALA A 61 10.29 -1.92 12.51
N GLY A 62 11.60 -1.78 12.73
CA GLY A 62 12.60 -1.81 11.66
C GLY A 62 12.63 -3.11 10.85
N THR A 63 12.31 -4.25 11.47
CA THR A 63 12.19 -5.54 10.77
C THR A 63 10.92 -5.61 9.95
N LEU A 64 9.79 -5.15 10.51
CA LEU A 64 8.51 -5.07 9.81
C LEU A 64 8.61 -4.15 8.59
N ARG A 65 9.23 -2.97 8.74
CA ARG A 65 9.47 -2.01 7.66
C ARG A 65 10.28 -2.64 6.52
N LYS A 66 11.40 -3.29 6.85
CA LYS A 66 12.23 -3.98 5.83
C LYS A 66 11.46 -5.08 5.11
N ALA A 67 10.64 -5.86 5.83
CA ALA A 67 9.82 -6.91 5.23
C ALA A 67 8.76 -6.32 4.28
N ALA A 68 8.04 -5.29 4.73
CA ALA A 68 7.07 -4.57 3.92
C ALA A 68 7.71 -3.97 2.66
N SER A 69 8.86 -3.31 2.79
CA SER A 69 9.56 -2.72 1.63
C SER A 69 9.98 -3.76 0.60
N ARG A 70 10.47 -4.93 1.03
CA ARG A 70 10.82 -6.02 0.10
C ARG A 70 9.59 -6.54 -0.64
N ALA A 71 8.49 -6.76 0.06
CA ALA A 71 7.25 -7.21 -0.55
C ALA A 71 6.65 -6.14 -1.48
N ALA A 72 6.75 -4.85 -1.12
CA ALA A 72 6.29 -3.75 -1.97
C ALA A 72 7.11 -3.67 -3.27
N ASN A 73 8.43 -3.88 -3.21
CA ASN A 73 9.26 -3.99 -4.42
C ASN A 73 8.81 -5.14 -5.32
N LYS A 74 8.51 -6.30 -4.73
CA LYS A 74 7.99 -7.46 -5.48
C LYS A 74 6.63 -7.17 -6.13
N VAL A 75 5.76 -6.43 -5.43
CA VAL A 75 4.50 -5.93 -6.02
C VAL A 75 4.79 -4.99 -7.19
N CYS A 76 5.73 -4.06 -7.04
CA CYS A 76 6.13 -3.17 -8.13
C CYS A 76 6.63 -3.96 -9.35
N ASP A 77 7.52 -4.93 -9.15
CA ASP A 77 8.03 -5.81 -10.21
C ASP A 77 6.89 -6.51 -10.95
N ALA A 78 5.91 -7.05 -10.22
CA ALA A 78 4.77 -7.73 -10.82
C ALA A 78 3.85 -6.78 -11.59
N LEU A 79 3.62 -5.56 -11.07
CA LEU A 79 2.83 -4.54 -11.77
C LEU A 79 3.52 -4.07 -13.05
N GLU A 80 4.85 -3.91 -13.05
CA GLU A 80 5.63 -3.59 -14.25
C GLU A 80 5.45 -4.62 -15.38
N GLN A 81 5.18 -5.88 -15.03
CA GLN A 81 4.87 -6.94 -15.99
C GLN A 81 3.38 -7.04 -16.36
N ASN A 82 2.50 -6.30 -15.66
CA ASN A 82 1.06 -6.33 -15.85
C ASN A 82 0.45 -4.91 -15.88
N ARG A 83 0.52 -4.28 -17.06
CA ARG A 83 0.04 -2.92 -17.29
C ARG A 83 -1.44 -2.73 -16.94
N GLU A 84 -2.30 -3.69 -17.25
CA GLU A 84 -3.73 -3.60 -16.93
C GLU A 84 -3.94 -3.47 -15.42
N GLN A 85 -3.25 -4.30 -14.64
CA GLN A 85 -3.32 -4.25 -13.18
C GLN A 85 -2.67 -2.99 -12.62
N MET A 86 -1.59 -2.50 -13.23
CA MET A 86 -0.97 -1.23 -12.88
C MET A 86 -1.94 -0.06 -13.05
N LEU A 87 -2.57 0.09 -14.22
CA LEU A 87 -3.53 1.15 -14.50
C LEU A 87 -4.76 1.05 -13.60
N ARG A 88 -5.23 -0.17 -13.30
CA ARG A 88 -6.35 -0.39 -12.39
C ARG A 88 -6.08 0.13 -10.97
N ILE A 89 -4.84 0.00 -10.47
CA ILE A 89 -4.50 0.35 -9.08
C ILE A 89 -3.96 1.78 -8.99
N ILE A 90 -3.06 2.15 -9.89
CA ILE A 90 -2.34 3.42 -9.83
C ILE A 90 -3.06 4.49 -10.66
N GLY A 91 -3.64 4.13 -11.80
CA GLY A 91 -4.34 5.06 -12.71
C GLY A 91 -3.45 5.66 -13.79
N THR A 92 -2.14 5.37 -13.77
CA THR A 92 -1.19 5.81 -14.78
C THR A 92 0.03 4.88 -14.81
N ASP A 93 0.83 5.01 -15.87
CA ASP A 93 2.17 4.45 -15.94
C ASP A 93 3.15 5.44 -15.25
N PRO A 94 3.77 5.08 -14.10
CA PRO A 94 4.70 5.97 -13.41
C PRO A 94 5.91 6.29 -14.29
N ILE A 95 6.32 7.57 -14.33
CA ILE A 95 7.49 8.03 -15.11
C ILE A 95 8.77 7.35 -14.60
N THR A 96 8.87 7.19 -13.29
CA THR A 96 9.95 6.48 -12.61
C THR A 96 9.38 5.37 -11.76
N ARG A 97 10.18 4.33 -11.54
CA ARG A 97 9.82 3.23 -10.64
C ARG A 97 9.44 3.77 -9.25
N PRO A 98 8.21 3.51 -8.76
CA PRO A 98 7.80 3.97 -7.44
C PRO A 98 8.64 3.36 -6.32
N TYR A 99 8.92 4.16 -5.30
CA TYR A 99 9.51 3.70 -4.06
C TYR A 99 8.53 2.77 -3.31
N PRO A 100 9.04 1.88 -2.44
CA PRO A 100 8.19 0.99 -1.65
C PRO A 100 7.07 1.68 -0.87
N GLN A 101 7.32 2.90 -0.39
CA GLN A 101 6.34 3.69 0.36
C GLN A 101 5.20 4.18 -0.54
N GLU A 102 5.50 4.56 -1.77
CA GLU A 102 4.49 4.96 -2.77
C GLU A 102 3.62 3.76 -3.15
N ILE A 103 4.23 2.58 -3.35
CA ILE A 103 3.46 1.35 -3.59
C ILE A 103 2.51 1.04 -2.43
N ILE A 104 2.98 1.15 -1.17
CA ILE A 104 2.11 0.98 -0.01
C ILE A 104 0.94 1.96 -0.07
N LEU A 105 1.20 3.22 -0.41
CA LEU A 105 0.18 4.26 -0.51
C LEU A 105 -0.83 3.96 -1.62
N TYR A 106 -0.39 3.64 -2.84
CA TYR A 106 -1.26 3.32 -3.97
C TYR A 106 -2.17 2.13 -3.65
N LEU A 107 -1.62 1.08 -3.04
CA LEU A 107 -2.40 -0.07 -2.59
C LEU A 107 -3.41 0.33 -1.50
N ALA A 108 -3.03 1.19 -0.55
CA ALA A 108 -3.90 1.63 0.53
C ALA A 108 -5.10 2.45 0.02
N TYR A 109 -4.87 3.39 -0.90
CA TYR A 109 -5.94 4.14 -1.57
C TYR A 109 -6.85 3.20 -2.36
N TYR A 110 -6.28 2.29 -3.14
CA TYR A 110 -7.07 1.36 -3.93
C TYR A 110 -7.89 0.41 -3.05
N VAL A 111 -7.37 0.00 -1.88
CA VAL A 111 -8.13 -0.75 -0.88
C VAL A 111 -9.28 0.09 -0.33
N LYS A 112 -9.02 1.32 0.13
CA LYS A 112 -10.04 2.17 0.75
C LYS A 112 -11.16 2.59 -0.22
N PHE A 113 -10.80 3.02 -1.43
CA PHE A 113 -11.73 3.67 -2.35
C PHE A 113 -12.16 2.80 -3.53
N ARG A 114 -11.47 1.68 -3.79
CA ARG A 114 -11.67 0.84 -4.98
C ARG A 114 -11.53 1.61 -6.30
N ARG A 115 -10.70 2.65 -6.28
CA ARG A 115 -10.42 3.53 -7.42
C ARG A 115 -8.92 3.70 -7.62
N PRO A 116 -8.46 3.92 -8.86
CA PRO A 116 -7.05 4.18 -9.11
C PRO A 116 -6.56 5.43 -8.37
N TYR A 117 -5.35 5.37 -7.81
CA TYR A 117 -4.79 6.46 -7.00
C TYR A 117 -4.83 7.84 -7.69
N PHE A 118 -4.29 7.95 -8.90
CA PHE A 118 -4.21 9.24 -9.59
C PHE A 118 -5.58 9.76 -10.04
N GLU A 119 -6.52 8.88 -10.38
CA GLU A 119 -7.89 9.28 -10.71
C GLU A 119 -8.56 9.94 -9.50
N PHE A 120 -8.43 9.31 -8.33
CA PHE A 120 -8.95 9.86 -7.08
C PHE A 120 -8.28 11.19 -6.72
N THR A 121 -6.94 11.24 -6.73
CA THR A 121 -6.19 12.45 -6.34
C THR A 121 -6.43 13.62 -7.29
N LEU A 122 -6.55 13.37 -8.59
CA LEU A 122 -6.87 14.41 -9.57
C LEU A 122 -8.29 14.97 -9.39
N GLU A 123 -9.26 14.15 -8.99
CA GLU A 123 -10.60 14.65 -8.68
C GLU A 123 -10.63 15.55 -7.45
N GLN A 124 -9.83 15.25 -6.42
CA GLN A 124 -9.76 16.10 -5.23
C GLN A 124 -9.09 17.45 -5.51
N LEU A 125 -8.07 17.49 -6.37
CA LEU A 125 -7.40 18.74 -6.75
C LEU A 125 -8.28 19.69 -7.57
N ASN A 126 -9.33 19.18 -8.20
CA ASN A 126 -10.27 19.96 -9.02
C ASN A 126 -11.53 20.40 -8.25
N ARG A 127 -11.61 20.14 -6.93
CA ARG A 127 -12.69 20.59 -6.04
C ARG A 127 -12.31 21.87 -5.30
#